data_AF-A0A7C3ZQY9-F1
#
_entry.id   AF-A0A7C3ZQY9-F1
#
_cell.length_a   1.000
_cell.length_b   1.000
_cell.length_c   1.000
_cell.angle_alpha   90.00
_cell.angle_beta   90.00
_cell.angle_gamma   90.00
#
_symmetry.space_group_name_H-M   'P 1'
#
loop_
_entity.id
_entity.type
_entity.pdbx_description
1 polymer ?
#
loop_
_entity_poly.entity_id
_entity_poly.type
_entity_poly.pdbx_seq_one_letter_code
_entity_poly.pdbx_strand_id
1 'polypeptide(L)'
;MPFTRSRSLVAACALVLLLFLTSCGGGKSQPSRWDNAQQQTTSRPTAKPTTKPQSGGKFNKFFPSASGEYQLVFAQEKTGFAEAKLKKGGQEVATLSINDVANNASAVNKFKQSAKKIGSYPAVNQGSTITAILVGNRYQVKAISKGASFTAADREQWLQKFKLSGLSSLK
;
A
#
# COMPACT_ATOMS: atom_id res chain seq x y z
N MET A 1 64.80 46.01 -38.54
CA MET A 1 63.62 45.90 -37.65
C MET A 1 62.64 44.86 -38.21
N PRO A 2 62.51 43.66 -37.61
CA PRO A 2 61.39 42.76 -37.92
C PRO A 2 60.52 42.52 -36.66
N PHE A 3 59.55 43.41 -36.41
CA PHE A 3 58.51 43.23 -35.39
C PHE A 3 57.17 42.88 -36.07
N THR A 4 57.08 41.71 -36.70
CA THR A 4 55.83 41.26 -37.35
C THR A 4 55.38 39.85 -36.97
N ARG A 5 56.14 39.10 -36.16
CA ARG A 5 55.75 37.74 -35.71
C ARG A 5 55.06 37.70 -34.34
N SER A 6 55.11 38.77 -33.55
CA SER A 6 54.57 38.80 -32.18
C SER A 6 53.07 39.15 -32.08
N ARG A 7 52.45 39.68 -33.13
CA ARG A 7 51.02 40.05 -33.11
C ARG A 7 50.08 38.86 -33.32
N SER A 8 50.52 37.81 -34.02
CA SER A 8 49.71 36.62 -34.30
C SER A 8 49.65 35.66 -33.10
N LEU A 9 50.73 35.58 -32.31
CA LEU A 9 50.77 34.72 -31.12
C LEU A 9 49.90 35.25 -29.96
N VAL A 10 49.85 36.58 -29.81
CA VAL A 10 49.03 37.24 -28.78
C VAL A 10 47.53 37.13 -29.11
N ALA A 11 47.16 37.24 -30.39
CA ALA A 11 45.77 37.04 -30.82
C ALA A 11 45.29 35.58 -30.64
N ALA A 12 46.15 34.60 -30.92
CA ALA A 12 45.83 33.18 -30.72
C ALA A 12 45.69 32.80 -29.24
N CYS A 13 46.54 33.33 -28.35
CA CYS A 13 46.41 33.11 -26.90
C CYS A 13 45.16 33.77 -26.31
N ALA A 14 44.79 34.98 -26.78
CA ALA A 14 43.58 35.66 -26.32
C ALA A 14 42.29 34.93 -26.72
N LEU A 15 42.26 34.30 -27.90
CA LEU A 15 41.09 33.55 -28.39
C LEU A 15 40.89 32.23 -27.64
N VAL A 16 41.97 31.57 -27.23
CA VAL A 16 41.91 30.32 -26.43
C VAL A 16 41.44 30.60 -24.99
N LEU A 17 41.84 31.72 -24.39
CA LEU A 17 41.39 32.14 -23.05
C LEU A 17 39.89 32.49 -22.99
N LEU A 18 39.31 32.99 -24.09
CA LEU A 18 37.87 33.27 -24.17
C LEU A 18 37.00 32.01 -24.32
N LEU A 19 37.57 30.88 -24.79
CA LEU A 19 36.85 29.61 -24.95
C LEU A 19 36.77 28.78 -23.66
N PHE A 20 37.55 29.10 -22.62
CA PHE A 20 37.57 28.36 -21.35
C PHE A 20 36.59 28.88 -20.28
N LEU A 21 35.85 29.96 -20.54
CA LEU A 21 34.91 30.57 -19.58
C LEU A 21 33.47 30.04 -19.66
N THR A 22 33.18 29.02 -20.48
CA THR A 22 31.79 28.50 -20.63
C THR A 22 31.50 27.21 -19.86
N SER A 23 32.44 26.71 -19.05
CA SER A 23 32.28 25.44 -18.34
C SER A 23 32.33 25.59 -16.82
N CYS A 24 31.28 26.19 -16.24
CA CYS A 24 30.68 25.77 -14.97
C CYS A 24 29.62 26.80 -14.54
N GLY A 25 28.34 26.44 -14.60
CA GLY A 25 27.28 27.37 -14.19
C GLY A 25 25.89 26.79 -14.15
N GLY A 26 25.68 25.71 -13.40
CA GLY A 26 24.36 25.38 -12.87
C GLY A 26 23.38 24.74 -13.84
N GLY A 27 23.71 23.56 -14.35
CA GLY A 27 22.67 22.59 -14.70
C GLY A 27 21.91 22.27 -13.43
N LYS A 28 20.80 22.98 -13.18
CA LYS A 28 19.82 22.58 -12.15
C LYS A 28 19.46 21.15 -12.52
N SER A 29 19.97 20.18 -11.76
CA SER A 29 19.62 18.77 -11.93
C SER A 29 18.11 18.73 -11.89
N GLN A 30 17.49 18.57 -13.06
CA GLN A 30 16.04 18.58 -13.17
C GLN A 30 15.59 17.45 -12.25
N PRO A 31 14.80 17.74 -11.19
CA PRO A 31 14.46 16.75 -10.20
C PRO A 31 13.88 15.56 -10.96
N SER A 32 14.50 14.39 -10.77
CA SER A 32 14.01 13.19 -11.40
C SER A 32 12.57 12.99 -10.94
N ARG A 33 11.77 12.29 -11.76
CA ARG A 33 10.42 11.88 -11.35
C ARG A 33 10.41 11.16 -9.99
N TRP A 34 11.53 10.58 -9.60
CA TRP A 34 11.75 9.94 -8.31
C TRP A 34 12.06 10.94 -7.19
N ASP A 35 12.75 12.05 -7.47
CA ASP A 35 13.02 13.11 -6.48
C ASP A 35 11.73 13.78 -6.01
N ASN A 36 10.79 14.02 -6.93
CA ASN A 36 9.46 14.51 -6.57
C ASN A 36 8.69 13.50 -5.72
N ALA A 37 8.73 12.22 -6.09
CA ALA A 37 8.09 11.16 -5.30
C ALA A 37 8.74 11.03 -3.91
N GLN A 38 10.07 11.12 -3.84
CA GLN A 38 10.84 11.02 -2.60
C GLN A 38 10.55 12.21 -1.70
N GLN A 39 10.58 13.45 -2.21
CA GLN A 39 10.21 14.65 -1.48
C GLN A 39 8.76 14.60 -0.97
N GLN A 40 7.81 14.13 -1.78
CA GLN A 40 6.42 13.94 -1.34
C GLN A 40 6.30 12.89 -0.22
N THR A 41 7.17 11.88 -0.19
CA THR A 41 7.17 10.87 0.88
C THR A 41 7.87 11.32 2.16
N THR A 42 8.94 12.13 2.08
CA THR A 42 9.68 12.63 3.26
C THR A 42 9.07 13.88 3.89
N SER A 43 8.40 14.73 3.11
CA SER A 43 7.77 15.96 3.63
C SER A 43 6.35 15.75 4.17
N ARG A 44 5.71 14.60 3.86
CA ARG A 44 4.46 14.21 4.52
C ARG A 44 4.80 13.79 5.94
N PRO A 45 4.19 14.38 6.99
CA PRO A 45 4.32 13.85 8.33
C PRO A 45 3.73 12.44 8.32
N THR A 46 4.57 11.43 8.17
CA THR A 46 4.21 10.07 8.52
C THR A 46 4.15 10.11 10.03
N ALA A 47 2.94 10.31 10.56
CA ALA A 47 2.69 10.04 11.97
C ALA A 47 3.28 8.66 12.23
N LYS A 48 4.38 8.62 12.98
CA LYS A 48 5.06 7.37 13.32
C LYS A 48 3.97 6.43 13.83
N PRO A 49 3.82 5.21 13.28
CA PRO A 49 2.82 4.27 13.76
C PRO A 49 2.93 4.23 15.28
N THR A 50 1.93 4.76 15.97
CA THR A 50 1.93 4.80 17.45
C THR A 50 1.93 3.38 18.01
N THR A 51 1.60 2.40 17.17
CA THR A 51 1.59 0.98 17.48
C THR A 51 2.29 0.18 16.37
N LYS A 52 3.12 -0.81 16.75
CA LYS A 52 3.74 -1.74 15.78
C LYS A 52 2.66 -2.66 15.18
N PRO A 53 2.76 -3.04 13.90
CA PRO A 53 1.83 -4.01 13.33
C PRO A 53 1.95 -5.37 14.02
N GLN A 54 0.84 -6.09 14.12
CA GLN A 54 0.82 -7.43 14.69
C GLN A 54 1.46 -8.46 13.75
N SER A 55 2.02 -9.54 14.30
CA SER A 55 2.43 -10.70 13.50
C SER A 55 1.21 -11.35 12.84
N GLY A 56 1.36 -11.78 11.58
CA GLY A 56 0.31 -12.43 10.79
C GLY A 56 -0.31 -13.63 11.49
N GLY A 57 0.50 -14.49 12.11
CA GLY A 57 0.01 -15.69 12.81
C GLY A 57 -0.92 -15.40 13.99
N LYS A 58 -0.89 -14.18 14.56
CA LYS A 58 -1.87 -13.78 15.59
C LYS A 58 -3.29 -13.64 15.03
N PHE A 59 -3.43 -13.50 13.71
CA PHE A 59 -4.72 -13.29 13.07
C PHE A 59 -5.51 -14.58 12.83
N ASN A 60 -4.82 -15.73 12.67
CA ASN A 60 -5.44 -17.01 12.27
C ASN A 60 -6.60 -17.41 13.18
N LYS A 61 -6.47 -17.20 14.49
CA LYS A 61 -7.51 -17.53 15.48
C LYS A 61 -8.82 -16.75 15.31
N PHE A 62 -8.79 -15.62 14.58
CA PHE A 62 -9.95 -14.78 14.30
C PHE A 62 -10.62 -15.13 12.98
N PHE A 63 -9.97 -15.91 12.11
CA PHE A 63 -10.62 -16.43 10.93
C PHE A 63 -11.79 -17.36 11.31
N PRO A 64 -12.83 -17.41 10.48
CA PRO A 64 -13.94 -18.33 10.68
C PRO A 64 -13.46 -19.78 10.53
N SER A 65 -14.04 -20.68 11.31
CA SER A 65 -13.95 -22.10 11.01
C SER A 65 -14.77 -22.40 9.75
N ALA A 66 -14.22 -23.18 8.82
CA ALA A 66 -15.02 -23.69 7.71
C ALA A 66 -15.83 -24.91 8.19
N SER A 67 -17.03 -25.06 7.66
CA SER A 67 -17.93 -26.19 7.94
C SER A 67 -18.70 -26.59 6.68
N GLY A 68 -19.23 -27.82 6.67
CA GLY A 68 -19.93 -28.38 5.52
C GLY A 68 -19.00 -28.55 4.32
N GLU A 69 -19.43 -28.08 3.14
CA GLU A 69 -18.68 -28.19 1.88
C GLU A 69 -17.49 -27.23 1.75
N TYR A 70 -17.33 -26.33 2.74
CA TYR A 70 -16.30 -25.31 2.71
C TYR A 70 -15.03 -25.75 3.44
N GLN A 71 -13.89 -25.34 2.91
CA GLN A 71 -12.58 -25.52 3.52
C GLN A 71 -11.84 -24.19 3.54
N LEU A 72 -11.13 -23.92 4.63
CA LEU A 72 -10.26 -22.75 4.75
C LEU A 72 -8.79 -23.21 4.69
N VAL A 73 -8.04 -22.67 3.74
CA VAL A 73 -6.61 -22.99 3.56
C VAL A 73 -5.79 -21.71 3.72
N PHE A 74 -5.02 -21.61 4.79
CA PHE A 74 -4.13 -20.46 5.01
C PHE A 74 -3.04 -20.43 3.94
N ALA A 75 -2.89 -19.27 3.29
CA ALA A 75 -2.02 -19.11 2.14
C ALA A 75 -0.85 -18.18 2.41
N GLN A 76 -1.04 -17.13 3.22
CA GLN A 76 0.00 -16.17 3.55
C GLN A 76 -0.17 -15.64 4.97
N GLU A 77 0.95 -15.54 5.67
CA GLU A 77 1.05 -14.88 6.96
C GLU A 77 2.33 -14.06 6.98
N LYS A 78 2.19 -12.77 7.25
CA LYS A 78 3.31 -11.83 7.39
C LYS A 78 2.95 -10.75 8.40
N THR A 79 3.93 -9.96 8.82
CA THR A 79 3.66 -8.83 9.71
C THR A 79 2.58 -7.91 9.11
N GLY A 80 1.51 -7.71 9.87
CA GLY A 80 0.34 -6.91 9.52
C GLY A 80 -0.63 -7.57 8.54
N PHE A 81 -0.47 -8.86 8.19
CA PHE A 81 -1.35 -9.50 7.23
C PHE A 81 -1.50 -11.02 7.44
N ALA A 82 -2.71 -11.51 7.27
CA ALA A 82 -2.99 -12.94 7.08
C ALA A 82 -4.05 -13.12 5.99
N GLU A 83 -3.92 -14.20 5.23
CA GLU A 83 -4.82 -14.55 4.14
C GLU A 83 -5.13 -16.04 4.17
N ALA A 84 -6.41 -16.35 3.94
CA ALA A 84 -6.86 -17.72 3.77
C ALA A 84 -7.76 -17.84 2.54
N LYS A 85 -7.54 -18.90 1.76
CA LYS A 85 -8.36 -19.29 0.62
C LYS A 85 -9.57 -20.04 1.13
N LEU A 86 -10.75 -19.59 0.71
CA LEU A 86 -11.99 -20.30 0.93
C LEU A 86 -12.27 -21.17 -0.28
N LYS A 87 -12.29 -22.49 -0.05
CA LYS A 87 -12.64 -23.48 -1.06
C LYS A 87 -14.02 -24.04 -0.81
N LYS A 88 -14.76 -24.35 -1.88
CA LYS A 88 -16.02 -25.10 -1.86
C LYS A 88 -15.89 -26.24 -2.85
N GLY A 89 -16.06 -27.49 -2.41
CA GLY A 89 -15.89 -28.66 -3.29
C GLY A 89 -14.50 -28.72 -3.94
N GLY A 90 -13.44 -28.28 -3.24
CA GLY A 90 -12.06 -28.25 -3.75
C GLY A 90 -11.69 -27.02 -4.60
N GLN A 91 -12.66 -26.29 -5.15
CA GLN A 91 -12.43 -25.07 -5.93
C GLN A 91 -12.33 -23.84 -5.03
N GLU A 92 -11.36 -22.96 -5.28
CA GLU A 92 -11.25 -21.66 -4.60
C GLU A 92 -12.38 -20.72 -5.05
N VAL A 93 -13.29 -20.38 -4.14
CA VAL A 93 -14.44 -19.50 -4.42
C VAL A 93 -14.23 -18.08 -3.90
N ALA A 94 -13.41 -17.92 -2.86
CA ALA A 94 -13.09 -16.62 -2.31
C ALA A 94 -11.72 -16.61 -1.61
N THR A 95 -11.22 -15.41 -1.35
CA THR A 95 -10.10 -15.16 -0.45
C THR A 95 -10.58 -14.31 0.71
N LEU A 96 -10.25 -14.73 1.93
CA LEU A 96 -10.50 -13.98 3.15
C LEU A 96 -9.18 -13.45 3.69
N SER A 97 -9.15 -12.21 4.21
CA SER A 97 -7.92 -11.64 4.77
C SER A 97 -8.16 -10.71 5.95
N ILE A 98 -7.15 -10.58 6.81
CA ILE A 98 -7.05 -9.58 7.86
C ILE A 98 -5.79 -8.75 7.59
N ASN A 99 -5.95 -7.42 7.51
CA ASN A 99 -4.86 -6.47 7.31
C ASN A 99 -4.81 -5.51 8.51
N ASP A 100 -3.66 -5.37 9.14
CA ASP A 100 -3.39 -4.34 10.15
C ASP A 100 -2.94 -3.05 9.47
N VAL A 101 -3.67 -1.97 9.70
CA VAL A 101 -3.38 -0.67 9.07
C VAL A 101 -2.47 0.21 9.93
N ALA A 102 -1.82 -0.32 10.98
CA ALA A 102 -0.91 0.43 11.83
C ALA A 102 0.13 1.25 11.04
N ASN A 103 0.70 0.67 9.97
CA ASN A 103 1.66 1.36 9.09
C ASN A 103 1.03 2.06 7.89
N ASN A 104 -0.30 2.05 7.76
CA ASN A 104 -1.03 2.70 6.67
C ASN A 104 -2.39 3.24 7.16
N ALA A 105 -2.35 4.26 8.03
CA ALA A 105 -3.55 4.86 8.59
C ALA A 105 -4.51 5.40 7.52
N SER A 106 -4.01 5.82 6.35
CA SER A 106 -4.84 6.31 5.25
C SER A 106 -5.85 5.28 4.73
N ALA A 107 -5.56 3.98 4.93
CA ALA A 107 -6.43 2.90 4.49
C ALA A 107 -7.78 2.88 5.24
N VAL A 108 -7.88 3.53 6.40
CA VAL A 108 -9.10 3.75 7.18
C VAL A 108 -10.04 4.78 6.52
N ASN A 109 -9.51 5.72 5.74
CA ASN A 109 -10.29 6.85 5.24
C ASN A 109 -11.52 6.45 4.42
N LYS A 110 -11.42 5.36 3.64
CA LYS A 110 -12.53 4.84 2.83
C LYS A 110 -13.75 4.44 3.67
N PHE A 111 -13.56 4.13 4.95
CA PHE A 111 -14.65 3.71 5.86
C PHE A 111 -15.34 4.90 6.54
N LYS A 112 -14.73 6.10 6.57
CA LYS A 112 -15.24 7.27 7.30
C LYS A 112 -16.60 7.74 6.82
N GLN A 113 -16.85 7.62 5.52
CA GLN A 113 -18.10 8.05 4.88
C GLN A 113 -19.06 6.87 4.61
N SER A 114 -18.75 5.67 5.11
CA SER A 114 -19.62 4.54 4.83
C SER A 114 -20.89 4.60 5.66
N ALA A 115 -22.04 4.65 4.97
CA ALA A 115 -23.35 4.43 5.57
C ALA A 115 -23.63 2.93 5.81
N LYS A 116 -22.89 2.03 5.15
CA LYS A 116 -23.09 0.58 5.25
C LYS A 116 -22.36 0.01 6.46
N LYS A 117 -23.02 -0.90 7.16
CA LYS A 117 -22.44 -1.69 8.25
C LYS A 117 -22.65 -3.18 8.02
N ILE A 118 -21.70 -3.98 8.49
CA ILE A 118 -21.84 -5.43 8.60
C ILE A 118 -21.56 -5.75 10.08
N GLY A 119 -22.58 -6.21 10.79
CA GLY A 119 -22.58 -6.18 12.25
C GLY A 119 -22.50 -4.73 12.75
N SER A 120 -21.63 -4.47 13.72
CA SER A 120 -21.39 -3.12 14.26
C SER A 120 -20.29 -2.33 13.53
N TYR A 121 -19.71 -2.88 12.46
CA TYR A 121 -18.50 -2.34 11.83
C TYR A 121 -18.81 -1.66 10.50
N PRO A 122 -18.22 -0.48 10.20
CA PRO A 122 -18.39 0.17 8.92
C PRO A 122 -17.82 -0.70 7.80
N ALA A 123 -18.57 -0.80 6.71
CA ALA A 123 -18.32 -1.71 5.60
C ALA A 123 -18.22 -0.95 4.28
N VAL A 124 -17.34 -1.35 3.37
CA VAL A 124 -17.26 -0.79 2.03
C VAL A 124 -17.14 -1.89 0.99
N ASN A 125 -17.68 -1.65 -0.19
CA ASN A 125 -17.36 -2.44 -1.36
C ASN A 125 -16.18 -1.79 -2.10
N GLN A 126 -15.27 -2.60 -2.63
CA GLN A 126 -14.17 -2.13 -3.47
C GLN A 126 -14.28 -2.84 -4.83
N GLY A 127 -14.74 -2.12 -5.85
CA GLY A 127 -15.17 -2.74 -7.10
C GLY A 127 -16.35 -3.70 -6.90
N SER A 128 -16.48 -4.68 -7.80
CA SER A 128 -17.57 -5.67 -7.76
C SER A 128 -17.27 -6.92 -6.93
N THR A 129 -15.98 -7.18 -6.65
CA THR A 129 -15.52 -8.47 -6.09
C THR A 129 -15.12 -8.42 -4.62
N ILE A 130 -15.00 -7.23 -4.02
CA ILE A 130 -14.46 -7.08 -2.65
C ILE A 130 -15.49 -6.43 -1.75
N THR A 131 -15.68 -7.02 -0.57
CA THR A 131 -16.35 -6.39 0.56
C THR A 131 -15.38 -6.38 1.73
N ALA A 132 -15.25 -5.22 2.39
CA ALA A 132 -14.32 -5.00 3.49
C ALA A 132 -15.03 -4.35 4.67
N ILE A 133 -14.62 -4.69 5.89
CA ILE A 133 -15.03 -4.01 7.12
C ILE A 133 -13.82 -3.47 7.86
N LEU A 134 -14.02 -2.42 8.65
CA LEU A 134 -13.01 -1.89 9.55
C LEU A 134 -13.37 -2.20 11.01
N VAL A 135 -12.49 -2.95 11.67
CA VAL A 135 -12.66 -3.46 13.03
C VAL A 135 -11.69 -2.75 13.97
N GLY A 136 -12.19 -2.22 15.09
CA GLY A 136 -11.36 -1.54 16.11
C GLY A 136 -10.58 -0.34 15.58
N ASN A 137 -11.06 0.33 14.53
CA ASN A 137 -10.38 1.43 13.84
C ASN A 137 -8.97 1.09 13.33
N ARG A 138 -8.65 -0.20 13.15
CA ARG A 138 -7.29 -0.68 12.84
C ARG A 138 -7.23 -1.86 11.88
N TYR A 139 -8.12 -2.84 12.04
CA TYR A 139 -8.02 -4.08 11.27
C TYR A 139 -9.03 -4.06 10.12
N GLN A 140 -8.54 -4.19 8.89
CA GLN A 140 -9.40 -4.42 7.74
C GLN A 140 -9.60 -5.91 7.52
N VAL A 141 -10.83 -6.37 7.66
CA VAL A 141 -11.22 -7.74 7.32
C VAL A 141 -11.89 -7.71 5.96
N LYS A 142 -11.45 -8.55 5.03
CA LYS A 142 -11.93 -8.56 3.65
C LYS A 142 -12.38 -9.95 3.24
N ALA A 143 -13.42 -9.99 2.41
CA ALA A 143 -13.78 -11.13 1.60
C ALA A 143 -13.72 -10.71 0.12
N ILE A 144 -13.07 -11.52 -0.71
CA ILE A 144 -12.78 -11.26 -2.13
C ILE A 144 -13.29 -12.44 -2.94
N SER A 145 -14.26 -12.22 -3.82
CA SER A 145 -14.78 -13.26 -4.72
C SER A 145 -13.77 -13.64 -5.80
N LYS A 146 -13.67 -14.93 -6.11
CA LYS A 146 -12.86 -15.43 -7.25
C LYS A 146 -13.66 -15.58 -8.54
N GLY A 147 -14.98 -15.58 -8.45
CA GLY A 147 -15.90 -15.62 -9.58
C GLY A 147 -17.29 -15.12 -9.18
N ALA A 148 -18.20 -15.04 -10.15
CA ALA A 148 -19.55 -14.52 -9.95
C ALA A 148 -20.42 -15.39 -9.02
N SER A 149 -20.07 -16.67 -8.86
CA SER A 149 -20.78 -17.61 -7.98
C SER A 149 -20.63 -17.30 -6.48
N PHE A 150 -19.64 -16.48 -6.10
CA PHE A 150 -19.48 -15.99 -4.73
C PHE A 150 -19.92 -14.53 -4.67
N THR A 151 -21.14 -14.30 -4.20
CA THR A 151 -21.85 -13.02 -4.33
C THR A 151 -21.47 -12.02 -3.24
N ALA A 152 -21.99 -10.79 -3.33
CA ALA A 152 -21.85 -9.80 -2.27
C ALA A 152 -22.46 -10.28 -0.94
N ALA A 153 -23.62 -10.95 -0.99
CA ALA A 153 -24.27 -11.50 0.19
C ALA A 153 -23.39 -12.59 0.85
N ASP A 154 -22.77 -13.47 0.05
CA ASP A 154 -21.84 -14.48 0.58
C ASP A 154 -20.64 -13.83 1.27
N ARG A 155 -20.07 -12.78 0.67
CA ARG A 155 -18.98 -12.01 1.28
C ARG A 155 -19.39 -11.45 2.63
N GLU A 156 -20.58 -10.86 2.73
CA GLU A 156 -21.11 -10.30 3.99
C GLU A 156 -21.30 -11.36 5.06
N GLN A 157 -21.90 -12.50 4.70
CA GLN A 157 -22.08 -13.63 5.61
C GLN A 157 -20.74 -14.15 6.11
N TRP A 158 -19.74 -14.30 5.24
CA TRP A 158 -18.41 -14.76 5.64
C TRP A 158 -17.68 -13.75 6.52
N LEU A 159 -17.85 -12.44 6.28
CA LEU A 159 -17.28 -11.40 7.14
C LEU A 159 -17.87 -11.43 8.55
N GLN A 160 -19.16 -11.75 8.71
CA GLN A 160 -19.80 -11.90 10.02
C GLN A 160 -19.31 -13.11 10.82
N LYS A 161 -18.79 -14.14 10.14
CA LYS A 161 -18.28 -15.36 10.80
C LYS A 161 -16.89 -15.19 11.43
N PHE A 162 -16.17 -14.12 11.10
CA PHE A 162 -14.92 -13.80 11.79
C PHE A 162 -15.18 -13.51 13.27
N LYS A 163 -14.18 -13.77 14.13
CA LYS A 163 -14.26 -13.43 15.55
C LYS A 163 -13.93 -11.95 15.77
N LEU A 164 -14.80 -11.07 15.30
CA LEU A 164 -14.56 -9.64 15.18
C LEU A 164 -14.33 -8.93 16.53
N SER A 165 -15.06 -9.33 17.58
CA SER A 165 -14.91 -8.75 18.93
C SER A 165 -13.56 -9.07 19.56
N GLY A 166 -13.03 -10.27 19.29
CA GLY A 166 -11.69 -10.64 19.71
C GLY A 166 -10.63 -9.86 18.93
N LEU A 167 -10.86 -9.65 17.63
CA LEU A 167 -9.95 -8.89 16.77
C LEU A 167 -9.89 -7.41 17.18
N SER A 168 -11.02 -6.78 17.49
CA SER A 168 -11.06 -5.38 17.95
C SER A 168 -10.32 -5.16 19.26
N SER A 169 -10.20 -6.20 20.09
CA SER A 169 -9.51 -6.16 21.38
C SER A 169 -7.99 -6.42 21.28
N LEU A 170 -7.48 -6.73 20.08
CA LEU A 170 -6.07 -7.00 19.85
C LEU A 170 -5.25 -5.70 19.81
N LYS A 171 -4.34 -5.53 20.77
CA LYS A 171 -3.38 -4.40 20.85
C LYS A 171 -2.13 -4.67 20.03
#